data_AF-A0A351MU39-F1
#
_entry.id   AF-A0A351MU39-F1
#
_cell.length_a   1.000
_cell.length_b   1.000
_cell.length_c   1.000
_cell.angle_alpha   90.00
_cell.angle_beta   90.00
_cell.angle_gamma   90.00
#
_symmetry.space_group_name_H-M   'P 1'
#
loop_
_entity.id
_entity.type
_entity.pdbx_description
1 polymer ?
#
loop_
_entity_poly.entity_id
_entity_poly.type
_entity_poly.pdbx_seq_one_letter_code
_entity_poly.pdbx_strand_id
1 'polypeptide(L)'
;MNRALLPLAFAAMALAEGTAPAATPTPSKTGTPVSERERIYAEKIAPIMEKSCVGCHNAKKAKNGFRADNLASLTKGGNEAGEGIVWGKPKESSLYLLSAANRSEKLAMPPKKSDKPALTTAELETLKNWIETSK
;
A
#
# COMPACT_ATOMS: atom_id res chain seq x y z
N MET A 1 -38.82 61.30 16.55
CA MET A 1 -39.02 61.95 15.23
C MET A 1 -38.13 63.18 15.19
N ASN A 2 -36.96 63.10 14.56
CA ASN A 2 -36.10 64.29 14.43
C ASN A 2 -34.99 64.07 13.38
N ARG A 3 -34.93 65.01 12.41
CA ARG A 3 -33.73 65.73 11.91
C ARG A 3 -32.62 64.91 11.20
N ALA A 4 -31.85 65.39 10.22
CA ALA A 4 -31.71 66.66 9.51
C ALA A 4 -30.80 66.43 8.27
N LEU A 5 -30.55 67.51 7.53
CA LEU A 5 -29.99 67.70 6.19
C LEU A 5 -28.44 67.55 6.03
N LEU A 6 -28.01 67.09 4.83
CA LEU A 6 -26.84 67.45 3.96
C LEU A 6 -25.37 67.45 4.52
N PRO A 7 -24.30 67.56 3.68
CA PRO A 7 -23.77 66.62 2.66
C PRO A 7 -22.21 66.45 2.75
N LEU A 8 -21.60 65.90 1.68
CA LEU A 8 -20.19 66.03 1.23
C LEU A 8 -19.04 65.18 1.85
N ALA A 9 -18.52 64.34 0.93
CA ALA A 9 -17.11 64.15 0.57
C ALA A 9 -16.23 63.12 1.33
N PHE A 10 -15.25 62.64 0.55
CA PHE A 10 -14.13 61.73 0.83
C PHE A 10 -14.46 60.24 0.81
N ALA A 11 -13.70 59.34 0.19
CA ALA A 11 -12.38 59.44 -0.43
C ALA A 11 -12.25 58.32 -1.49
N ALA A 12 -11.42 58.56 -2.50
CA ALA A 12 -10.89 57.49 -3.33
C ALA A 12 -10.08 56.52 -2.46
N MET A 13 -10.40 55.23 -2.55
CA MET A 13 -9.52 54.18 -2.07
C MET A 13 -9.28 53.20 -3.21
N ALA A 14 -8.08 53.30 -3.77
CA ALA A 14 -7.54 52.36 -4.73
C ALA A 14 -7.52 50.96 -4.10
N LEU A 15 -8.17 49.99 -4.75
CA LEU A 15 -7.89 48.58 -4.53
C LEU A 15 -6.87 48.18 -5.59
N ALA A 16 -5.60 48.19 -5.18
CA ALA A 16 -4.51 47.60 -5.92
C ALA A 16 -4.80 46.10 -6.14
N GLU A 17 -4.66 45.66 -7.38
CA GLU A 17 -4.63 44.25 -7.76
C GLU A 17 -3.42 43.59 -7.10
N GLY A 18 -3.66 42.97 -5.94
CA GLY A 18 -2.69 42.10 -5.29
C GLY A 18 -2.57 40.80 -6.09
N THR A 19 -1.75 40.80 -7.14
CA THR A 19 -1.25 39.55 -7.73
C THR A 19 -0.40 38.86 -6.66
N ALA A 20 -0.96 37.81 -6.05
CA ALA A 20 -0.19 36.95 -5.16
C ALA A 20 0.88 36.27 -6.02
N PRO A 21 2.17 36.34 -5.66
CA PRO A 21 3.17 35.56 -6.35
C PRO A 21 2.77 34.09 -6.21
N ALA A 22 2.65 33.40 -7.34
CA ALA A 22 2.49 31.97 -7.39
C ALA A 22 3.62 31.35 -6.57
N ALA A 23 3.29 30.91 -5.36
CA ALA A 23 4.18 30.08 -4.57
C ALA A 23 4.44 28.83 -5.40
N THR A 24 5.64 28.74 -5.97
CA THR A 24 6.13 27.51 -6.55
C THR A 24 6.09 26.47 -5.43
N PRO A 25 5.34 25.35 -5.58
CA PRO A 25 5.41 24.30 -4.58
C PRO A 25 6.84 23.78 -4.58
N THR A 26 7.58 24.11 -3.54
CA THR A 26 8.92 23.55 -3.31
C THR A 26 8.72 22.04 -3.11
N PRO A 27 9.40 21.16 -3.86
CA PRO A 27 9.30 19.73 -3.60
C PRO A 27 9.89 19.48 -2.21
N SER A 28 9.03 19.18 -1.25
CA SER A 28 9.41 18.82 0.11
C SER A 28 10.18 17.49 0.08
N LYS A 29 11.49 17.57 -0.08
CA LYS A 29 12.42 16.46 0.15
C LYS A 29 12.74 16.40 1.64
N THR A 30 11.83 15.82 2.41
CA THR A 30 12.16 15.31 3.75
C THR A 30 11.36 14.04 3.98
N GLY A 31 11.75 12.97 3.29
CA GLY A 31 11.24 11.63 3.54
C GLY A 31 12.19 10.88 4.44
N THR A 32 11.70 10.29 5.53
CA THR A 32 12.41 9.24 6.27
C THR A 32 12.97 8.21 5.29
N PRO A 33 14.22 7.74 5.46
CA PRO A 33 14.75 6.69 4.61
C PRO A 33 13.83 5.46 4.69
N VAL A 34 13.23 5.10 3.55
CA VAL A 34 12.41 3.89 3.39
C VAL A 34 13.32 2.68 3.53
N SER A 35 12.92 1.70 4.33
CA SER A 35 13.71 0.47 4.51
C SER A 35 13.88 -0.29 3.20
N GLU A 36 14.92 -1.12 3.11
CA GLU A 36 15.10 -2.00 1.94
C GLU A 36 13.88 -2.93 1.77
N ARG A 37 13.33 -3.43 2.88
CA ARG A 37 12.08 -4.19 2.91
C ARG A 37 10.93 -3.48 2.21
N GLU A 38 10.65 -2.24 2.60
CA GLU A 38 9.54 -1.46 2.06
C GLU A 38 9.76 -1.10 0.59
N ARG A 39 10.99 -0.76 0.22
CA ARG A 39 11.35 -0.49 -1.17
C ARG A 39 11.12 -1.73 -2.06
N ILE A 40 11.69 -2.89 -1.67
CA ILE A 40 11.51 -4.14 -2.44
C ILE A 40 10.04 -4.58 -2.42
N TYR A 41 9.33 -4.37 -1.31
CA TYR A 41 7.89 -4.63 -1.26
C TYR A 41 7.15 -3.85 -2.34
N ALA A 42 7.33 -2.53 -2.40
CA ALA A 42 6.65 -1.68 -3.36
C ALA A 42 7.04 -2.02 -4.82
N GLU A 43 8.33 -2.26 -5.08
CA GLU A 43 8.84 -2.46 -6.44
C GLU A 43 8.60 -3.87 -6.98
N LYS A 44 8.62 -4.90 -6.13
CA LYS A 44 8.69 -6.32 -6.55
C LYS A 44 7.57 -7.17 -5.99
N ILE A 45 7.24 -7.04 -4.70
CA ILE A 45 6.31 -7.95 -4.04
C ILE A 45 4.85 -7.53 -4.23
N ALA A 46 4.55 -6.24 -4.07
CA ALA A 46 3.20 -5.71 -4.21
C ALA A 46 2.57 -6.04 -5.58
N PRO A 47 3.29 -5.93 -6.72
CA PRO A 47 2.74 -6.37 -8.02
C PRO A 47 2.40 -7.86 -8.07
N ILE A 48 3.21 -8.72 -7.42
CA ILE A 48 2.94 -10.17 -7.34
C ILE A 48 1.68 -10.41 -6.49
N MET A 49 1.56 -9.73 -5.35
CA MET A 49 0.38 -9.83 -4.48
C MET A 49 -0.89 -9.34 -5.17
N GLU A 50 -0.81 -8.23 -5.92
CA GLU A 50 -1.95 -7.69 -6.66
C GLU A 50 -2.46 -8.70 -7.70
N LYS A 51 -1.53 -9.29 -8.46
CA LYS A 51 -1.85 -10.27 -9.51
C LYS A 51 -2.53 -11.53 -8.97
N SER A 52 -2.01 -12.07 -7.86
CA SER A 52 -2.36 -13.44 -7.43
C SER A 52 -3.17 -13.50 -6.12
N CYS A 53 -3.04 -12.53 -5.23
CA CYS A 53 -3.55 -12.62 -3.85
C CYS A 53 -4.69 -11.64 -3.56
N VAL A 54 -4.55 -10.38 -3.98
CA VAL A 54 -5.46 -9.27 -3.60
C VAL A 54 -6.89 -9.52 -4.07
N GLY A 55 -7.12 -10.27 -5.16
CA GLY A 55 -8.47 -10.63 -5.59
C GLY A 55 -9.34 -11.33 -4.52
N CYS A 56 -8.72 -12.03 -3.56
CA CYS A 56 -9.39 -12.75 -2.47
C CYS A 56 -8.95 -12.33 -1.05
N HIS A 57 -7.85 -11.57 -0.94
CA HIS A 57 -7.20 -11.18 0.31
C HIS A 57 -6.92 -9.68 0.32
N ASN A 58 -7.98 -8.88 0.46
CA ASN A 58 -7.94 -7.41 0.49
C ASN A 58 -8.83 -6.86 1.61
N ALA A 59 -8.83 -5.54 1.80
CA ALA A 59 -9.65 -4.86 2.80
C ALA A 59 -11.16 -5.20 2.77
N LYS A 60 -11.74 -5.44 1.59
CA LYS A 60 -13.17 -5.75 1.42
C LYS A 60 -13.47 -7.26 1.51
N LYS A 61 -12.50 -8.09 1.17
CA LYS A 61 -12.58 -9.56 1.15
C LYS A 61 -11.30 -10.11 1.75
N ALA A 62 -11.30 -10.36 3.05
CA ALA A 62 -10.17 -10.92 3.79
C ALA A 62 -10.44 -12.40 4.11
N LYS A 63 -10.31 -13.28 3.10
CA LYS A 63 -10.58 -14.71 3.30
C LYS A 63 -9.64 -15.26 4.39
N ASN A 64 -10.21 -16.00 5.35
CA ASN A 64 -9.54 -16.47 6.57
C ASN A 64 -8.84 -15.36 7.38
N GLY A 65 -9.35 -14.11 7.30
CA GLY A 65 -8.78 -12.96 7.99
C GLY A 65 -7.46 -12.43 7.41
N PHE A 66 -6.94 -13.04 6.33
CA PHE A 66 -5.68 -12.63 5.72
C PHE A 66 -5.88 -11.48 4.72
N ARG A 67 -5.02 -10.45 4.80
CA ARG A 67 -4.92 -9.40 3.78
C ARG A 67 -3.51 -9.34 3.18
N ALA A 68 -3.45 -9.21 1.86
CA ALA A 68 -2.23 -9.12 1.06
C ALA A 68 -2.05 -7.74 0.39
N ASP A 69 -2.89 -6.76 0.73
CA ASP A 69 -2.92 -5.42 0.13
C ASP A 69 -1.95 -4.42 0.78
N ASN A 70 -1.28 -4.80 1.86
CA ASN A 70 -0.27 -3.99 2.53
C ASN A 70 0.74 -4.87 3.28
N LEU A 71 1.97 -4.39 3.42
CA LEU A 71 3.08 -5.11 4.05
C LEU A 71 2.78 -5.54 5.50
N ALA A 72 2.16 -4.68 6.30
CA ALA A 72 1.90 -4.97 7.71
C ALA A 72 0.94 -6.15 7.88
N SER A 73 -0.17 -6.17 7.13
CA SER A 73 -1.11 -7.30 7.15
C SER A 73 -0.53 -8.55 6.50
N LEU A 74 0.25 -8.38 5.44
CA LEU A 74 0.95 -9.47 4.76
C LEU A 74 1.90 -10.18 5.73
N THR A 75 2.60 -9.42 6.56
CA THR A 75 3.52 -9.94 7.59
C THR A 75 2.74 -10.65 8.70
N LYS A 76 1.68 -10.03 9.21
CA LYS A 76 0.85 -10.58 10.29
C LYS A 76 0.24 -11.94 9.95
N GLY A 77 -0.18 -12.14 8.70
CA GLY A 77 -0.85 -13.37 8.29
C GLY A 77 -2.35 -13.38 8.60
N GLY A 78 -2.95 -14.57 8.47
CA GLY A 78 -4.37 -14.82 8.67
C GLY A 78 -4.67 -15.55 9.99
N ASN A 79 -5.93 -15.96 10.16
CA ASN A 79 -6.39 -16.56 11.40
C ASN A 79 -5.95 -18.02 11.59
N GLU A 80 -5.64 -18.73 10.50
CA GLU A 80 -5.50 -20.21 10.53
C GLU A 80 -4.10 -20.70 10.14
N ALA A 81 -3.38 -19.96 9.30
CA ALA A 81 -2.11 -20.43 8.73
C ALA A 81 -0.86 -19.97 9.52
N GLY A 82 -1.05 -19.20 10.59
CA GLY A 82 0.03 -18.57 11.35
C GLY A 82 0.53 -17.26 10.72
N GLU A 83 1.73 -16.85 11.10
CA GLU A 83 2.36 -15.63 10.60
C GLU A 83 2.54 -15.70 9.07
N GLY A 84 2.22 -14.58 8.40
CA GLY A 84 2.35 -14.48 6.96
C GLY A 84 3.81 -14.48 6.54
N ILE A 85 4.63 -13.69 7.24
CA ILE A 85 6.07 -13.59 7.02
C ILE A 85 6.80 -13.68 8.37
N VAL A 86 7.67 -14.68 8.48
CA VAL A 86 8.69 -14.80 9.52
C VAL A 86 10.02 -14.36 8.88
N TRP A 87 10.48 -13.13 9.20
CA TRP A 87 11.68 -12.56 8.57
C TRP A 87 12.92 -13.42 8.77
N GLY A 88 13.70 -13.61 7.71
CA GLY A 88 14.84 -14.52 7.68
C GLY A 88 14.46 -16.00 7.51
N LYS A 89 13.16 -16.34 7.54
CA LYS A 89 12.69 -17.72 7.59
C LYS A 89 11.54 -17.99 6.61
N PRO A 90 11.81 -18.05 5.30
CA PRO A 90 10.77 -18.31 4.30
C PRO A 90 10.05 -19.64 4.54
N LYS A 91 10.74 -20.68 5.03
CA LYS A 91 10.15 -22.00 5.31
C LYS A 91 9.30 -22.05 6.59
N GLU A 92 9.28 -20.99 7.40
CA GLU A 92 8.36 -20.82 8.53
C GLU A 92 7.25 -19.80 8.20
N SER A 93 7.29 -19.19 7.02
CA SER A 93 6.36 -18.16 6.57
C SER A 93 5.18 -18.76 5.80
N SER A 94 3.96 -18.62 6.33
CA SER A 94 2.78 -19.22 5.70
C SER A 94 2.52 -18.69 4.29
N LEU A 95 2.82 -17.41 4.02
CA LEU A 95 2.71 -16.81 2.70
C LEU A 95 3.53 -17.59 1.66
N TYR A 96 4.79 -17.89 1.98
CA TYR A 96 5.68 -18.60 1.08
C TYR A 96 5.27 -20.06 0.93
N LEU A 97 5.01 -20.77 2.04
CA LEU A 97 4.63 -22.18 2.02
C LEU A 97 3.36 -22.44 1.20
N LEU A 98 2.32 -21.64 1.40
CA LEU A 98 1.04 -21.80 0.70
C LEU A 98 1.12 -21.40 -0.77
N SER A 99 1.98 -20.42 -1.10
CA SER A 99 2.21 -19.98 -2.48
C SER A 99 3.09 -20.95 -3.27
N ALA A 100 4.00 -21.66 -2.60
CA ALA A 100 4.89 -22.66 -3.19
C ALA A 100 4.30 -24.08 -3.23
N ALA A 101 3.20 -24.32 -2.51
CA ALA A 101 2.51 -25.61 -2.48
C ALA A 101 2.03 -26.03 -3.89
N ASN A 102 1.94 -27.34 -4.14
CA ASN A 102 1.40 -27.82 -5.39
C ASN A 102 -0.06 -27.36 -5.50
N ARG A 103 -0.45 -26.75 -6.62
CA ARG A 103 -1.79 -26.19 -6.80
C ARG A 103 -2.93 -27.21 -6.66
N SER A 104 -2.64 -28.51 -6.74
CA SER A 104 -3.61 -29.58 -6.43
C SER A 104 -3.93 -29.73 -4.94
N GLU A 105 -3.06 -29.23 -4.06
CA GLU A 105 -3.23 -29.31 -2.61
C GLU A 105 -4.32 -28.36 -2.11
N LYS A 106 -5.03 -28.78 -1.05
CA LYS A 106 -6.19 -28.06 -0.51
C LYS A 106 -5.85 -26.64 -0.05
N LEU A 107 -4.64 -26.45 0.49
CA LEU A 107 -4.20 -25.19 1.07
C LEU A 107 -3.42 -24.32 0.08
N ALA A 108 -3.14 -24.82 -1.13
CA ALA A 108 -2.35 -24.07 -2.10
C ALA A 108 -3.05 -22.77 -2.52
N MET A 109 -2.24 -21.72 -2.65
CA MET A 109 -2.69 -20.38 -3.02
C MET A 109 -2.02 -19.91 -4.32
N PRO A 110 -2.78 -19.36 -5.28
CA PRO A 110 -4.24 -19.33 -5.32
C PRO A 110 -4.83 -20.73 -5.56
N PRO A 111 -6.05 -21.02 -5.07
CA PRO A 111 -6.69 -22.32 -5.26
C PRO A 111 -6.83 -22.69 -6.74
N LYS A 112 -6.84 -23.99 -7.06
CA LYS A 112 -7.02 -24.47 -8.45
C LYS A 112 -8.27 -23.91 -9.13
N LYS A 113 -9.36 -23.72 -8.38
CA LYS A 113 -10.63 -23.16 -8.86
C LYS A 113 -10.66 -21.63 -8.98
N SER A 114 -9.58 -20.95 -8.59
CA SER A 114 -9.45 -19.49 -8.70
C SER A 114 -9.06 -19.10 -10.13
N ASP A 115 -9.61 -17.98 -10.61
CA ASP A 115 -9.19 -17.31 -11.84
C ASP A 115 -7.81 -16.66 -11.72
N LYS A 116 -7.29 -16.49 -10.50
CA LYS A 116 -5.97 -15.90 -10.27
C LYS A 116 -4.83 -16.86 -10.62
N PRO A 117 -3.77 -16.38 -11.28
CA PRO A 117 -2.63 -17.22 -11.63
C PRO A 117 -1.82 -17.57 -10.38
N ALA A 118 -1.21 -18.76 -10.38
CA ALA A 118 -0.18 -19.09 -9.40
C ALA A 118 1.07 -18.23 -9.63
N LEU A 119 1.87 -18.09 -8.59
CA LEU A 119 3.18 -17.47 -8.73
C LEU A 119 4.04 -18.35 -9.64
N THR A 120 4.79 -17.70 -10.53
CA THR A 120 5.83 -18.37 -11.32
C THR A 120 7.01 -18.74 -10.42
N THR A 121 7.89 -19.63 -10.89
CA THR A 121 9.13 -19.99 -10.16
C THR A 121 9.96 -18.75 -9.82
N ALA A 122 10.12 -17.82 -10.76
CA ALA A 122 10.87 -16.59 -10.54
C ALA A 122 10.22 -15.67 -9.49
N GLU A 123 8.89 -15.61 -9.43
CA GLU A 123 8.16 -14.85 -8.42
C GLU A 123 8.26 -15.48 -7.04
N LEU A 124 8.23 -16.82 -6.96
CA LEU A 124 8.46 -17.56 -5.71
C LEU A 124 9.88 -17.36 -5.20
N GLU A 125 10.88 -17.38 -6.08
CA GLU A 125 12.28 -17.08 -5.74
C GLU A 125 12.44 -15.63 -5.26
N THR A 126 11.80 -14.67 -5.95
CA THR A 126 11.78 -13.26 -5.54
C THR A 126 11.19 -13.10 -4.14
N LEU A 127 10.04 -13.73 -3.88
CA LEU A 127 9.39 -13.73 -2.58
C LEU A 127 10.26 -14.38 -1.49
N LYS A 128 10.84 -15.55 -1.78
CA LYS A 128 11.74 -16.27 -0.87
C LYS A 128 12.91 -15.40 -0.46
N ASN A 129 13.63 -14.85 -1.46
CA ASN A 129 14.83 -14.07 -1.24
C ASN A 129 14.51 -12.80 -0.45
N TRP A 130 13.41 -12.12 -0.77
CA TRP A 130 12.99 -10.95 -0.02
C TRP A 130 12.70 -11.27 1.45
N ILE A 131 11.97 -12.35 1.76
CA ILE A 131 11.73 -12.78 3.15
C ILE A 131 13.05 -13.10 3.86
N GLU A 132 13.99 -13.73 3.16
CA GLU A 132 15.24 -14.25 3.72
C GLU A 132 16.28 -13.15 4.01
N THR A 133 16.41 -12.13 3.13
CA THR A 133 17.57 -11.23 3.16
C THR A 133 17.27 -9.78 3.51
N SER A 134 16.02 -9.32 3.35
CA SER A 134 15.70 -7.88 3.50
C SER A 134 15.71 -7.41 4.96
N LYS A 135 16.26 -6.22 5.19
CA LYS A 135 16.45 -5.62 6.52
C LYS A 135 15.67 -4.32 6.74
#